data_AF-A0A9D7Z316-F1
#
_entry.id   AF-A0A9D7Z316-F1
#
_cell.length_a   1.000
_cell.length_b   1.000
_cell.length_c   1.000
_cell.angle_alpha   90.00
_cell.angle_beta   90.00
_cell.angle_gamma   90.00
#
_symmetry.space_group_name_H-M   'P 1'
#
loop_
_entity.id
_entity.type
_entity.pdbx_description
1 polymer ?
#
loop_
_entity_poly.entity_id
_entity_poly.type
_entity_poly.pdbx_seq_one_letter_code
_entity_poly.pdbx_strand_id
1 'polypeptide(L)'
;MIYFPAEYFLTIYSLPPIAEVRFQQDYFSEYPQKIRVDSNGSAVSYTRQPGYYAIHYNQPGTVSPGAILQLNEGASAIFSGEPNQSEKNTLSPVYTLESNGSLAVPTGLVFIRFAGGINVESQRETINGAGYEVEQSLAYAPNAAWLRPRSGNIVDAIAGISQLQAIPNVENVELQMLMERGLRLGR
;
A
#
# COMPACT_ATOMS: atom_id res chain seq x y z
N MET A 1 7.31 -43.07 69.48
CA MET A 1 8.09 -41.83 69.30
C MET A 1 8.58 -41.85 67.86
N ILE A 2 7.87 -41.16 66.96
CA ILE A 2 8.20 -41.13 65.52
C ILE A 2 8.38 -39.66 65.18
N TYR A 3 9.61 -39.33 64.79
CA TYR A 3 10.12 -37.99 64.54
C TYR A 3 9.96 -37.70 63.05
N PHE A 4 9.23 -36.64 62.68
CA PHE A 4 9.17 -36.13 61.31
C PHE A 4 9.97 -34.83 61.26
N PRO A 5 11.07 -34.73 60.49
CA PRO A 5 11.65 -33.43 60.18
C PRO A 5 10.90 -32.84 58.98
N ALA A 6 10.33 -31.65 59.16
CA ALA A 6 9.83 -30.82 58.08
C ALA A 6 11.02 -30.02 57.51
N GLU A 7 11.56 -30.45 56.37
CA GLU A 7 12.45 -29.61 55.56
C GLU A 7 11.61 -28.77 54.60
N TYR A 8 11.52 -27.48 54.88
CA TYR A 8 10.95 -26.47 53.99
C TYR A 8 11.98 -26.12 52.91
N PHE A 9 11.86 -26.74 51.73
CA PHE A 9 12.54 -26.27 50.53
C PHE A 9 11.77 -25.08 49.93
N LEU A 10 12.22 -23.86 50.22
CA LEU A 10 11.84 -22.68 49.43
C LEU A 10 12.55 -22.76 48.08
N THR A 11 11.84 -23.30 47.08
CA THR A 11 12.30 -23.26 45.69
C THR A 11 12.02 -21.85 45.16
N ILE A 12 13.09 -21.07 45.01
CA ILE A 12 13.04 -19.76 44.37
C ILE A 12 12.78 -19.99 42.89
N TYR A 13 11.56 -19.75 42.42
CA TYR A 13 11.25 -19.77 41.00
C TYR A 13 11.97 -18.58 40.33
N SER A 14 13.13 -18.85 39.74
CA SER A 14 13.74 -17.93 38.78
C SER A 14 12.89 -17.97 37.51
N LEU A 15 12.18 -16.87 37.23
CA LEU A 15 11.53 -16.69 35.93
C LEU A 15 12.61 -16.85 34.85
N PRO A 16 12.34 -17.58 33.75
CA PRO A 16 13.28 -17.63 32.65
C PRO A 16 13.56 -16.20 32.18
N PRO A 17 14.81 -15.89 31.76
CA PRO A 17 15.12 -14.59 31.20
C PRO A 17 14.11 -14.31 30.10
N ILE A 18 13.38 -13.20 30.23
CA ILE A 18 12.42 -12.73 29.24
C ILE A 18 13.17 -12.73 27.91
N ALA A 19 12.77 -13.60 26.98
CA ALA A 19 13.32 -13.60 25.65
C ALA A 19 13.20 -12.17 25.13
N GLU A 20 14.32 -11.57 24.72
CA GLU A 20 14.31 -10.25 24.09
C GLU A 20 13.26 -10.30 22.98
N VAL A 21 12.12 -9.64 23.21
CA VAL A 21 11.14 -9.39 22.16
C VAL A 21 11.83 -8.40 21.24
N ARG A 22 12.57 -8.93 20.27
CA ARG A 22 13.05 -8.13 19.14
C ARG A 22 11.79 -7.65 18.44
N PHE A 23 11.38 -6.42 18.73
CA PHE A 23 10.39 -5.73 17.93
C PHE A 23 10.97 -5.70 16.51
N GLN A 24 10.46 -6.59 15.65
CA GLN A 24 10.76 -6.57 14.24
C GLN A 24 10.30 -5.20 13.75
N GLN A 25 11.26 -4.35 13.38
CA GLN A 25 10.98 -3.01 12.91
C GLN A 25 10.14 -3.14 11.64
N ASP A 26 8.92 -2.63 11.68
CA ASP A 26 8.02 -2.64 10.54
C ASP A 26 8.60 -1.74 9.44
N TYR A 27 9.17 -2.35 8.40
CA TYR A 27 9.83 -1.64 7.30
C TYR A 27 8.88 -0.64 6.61
N PHE A 28 7.57 -0.91 6.63
CA PHE A 28 6.55 -0.09 5.98
C PHE A 28 5.70 0.68 6.99
N SER A 29 6.24 1.05 8.16
CA SER A 29 5.50 1.74 9.23
C SER A 29 4.85 3.06 8.79
N GLU A 30 5.40 3.72 7.77
CA GLU A 30 4.85 4.97 7.20
C GLU A 30 3.59 4.72 6.35
N TYR A 31 3.42 3.50 5.85
CA TYR A 31 2.26 3.12 5.07
C TYR A 31 1.09 2.72 5.98
N PRO A 32 -0.14 3.15 5.67
CA PRO A 32 -1.29 2.84 6.52
C PRO A 32 -1.62 1.35 6.50
N GLN A 33 -2.08 0.82 7.64
CA GLN A 33 -2.54 -0.57 7.74
C GLN A 33 -3.74 -0.86 6.85
N LYS A 34 -4.59 0.15 6.61
CA LYS A 34 -5.76 0.04 5.76
C LYS A 34 -5.84 1.25 4.84
N ILE A 35 -6.09 0.99 3.56
CA ILE A 35 -6.43 2.02 2.58
C ILE A 35 -7.90 1.84 2.27
N ARG A 36 -8.67 2.93 2.36
CA ARG A 36 -10.06 2.97 1.93
C ARG A 36 -10.12 3.80 0.66
N VAL A 37 -10.71 3.24 -0.38
CA VAL A 37 -10.89 3.91 -1.67
C VAL A 37 -12.36 3.84 -2.03
N ASP A 38 -12.95 4.99 -2.32
CA ASP A 38 -14.31 5.06 -2.81
C ASP A 38 -14.27 4.96 -4.34
N SER A 39 -14.74 3.85 -4.90
CA SER A 39 -14.82 3.65 -6.34
C SER A 39 -16.28 3.55 -6.76
N ASN A 40 -16.76 4.51 -7.55
CA ASN A 40 -18.12 4.52 -8.11
C ASN A 40 -19.23 4.22 -7.09
N GLY A 41 -19.15 4.82 -5.88
CA GLY A 41 -20.17 4.68 -4.83
C GLY A 41 -20.07 3.39 -3.99
N SER A 42 -19.05 2.56 -4.21
CA SER A 42 -18.72 1.43 -3.34
C SER A 42 -17.36 1.66 -2.67
N ALA A 43 -17.35 1.60 -1.33
CA ALA A 43 -16.11 1.70 -0.57
C ALA A 43 -15.38 0.35 -0.58
N VAL A 44 -14.18 0.34 -1.14
CA VAL A 44 -13.28 -0.81 -1.14
C VAL A 44 -12.22 -0.59 -0.07
N SER A 45 -11.88 -1.65 0.66
CA SER A 45 -10.81 -1.60 1.67
C SER A 45 -9.70 -2.59 1.35
N TYR A 46 -8.50 -2.04 1.33
CA TYR A 46 -7.25 -2.80 1.23
C TYR A 46 -6.61 -2.90 2.61
N THR A 47 -6.24 -4.11 3.02
CA THR A 47 -5.50 -4.32 4.28
C THR A 47 -4.07 -4.72 3.98
N ARG A 48 -3.11 -4.08 4.65
CA ARG A 48 -1.69 -4.35 4.48
C ARG A 48 -1.41 -5.81 4.86
N GLN A 49 -0.73 -6.55 4.00
CA GLN A 49 -0.45 -7.96 4.15
C GLN A 49 0.99 -8.15 4.63
N PRO A 50 1.22 -8.51 5.91
CA PRO A 50 2.57 -8.75 6.42
C PRO A 50 3.24 -9.94 5.73
N GLY A 51 4.58 -9.95 5.73
CA GLY A 51 5.37 -11.02 5.12
C GLY A 51 5.45 -10.97 3.59
N TYR A 52 5.03 -9.84 2.99
CA TYR A 52 5.20 -9.57 1.57
C TYR A 52 5.65 -8.12 1.35
N TYR A 53 6.43 -7.92 0.29
CA TYR A 53 6.81 -6.61 -0.19
C TYR A 53 6.80 -6.57 -1.71
N ALA A 54 6.70 -5.36 -2.27
CA ALA A 54 6.78 -5.14 -3.70
C ALA A 54 8.00 -4.30 -4.05
N ILE A 55 8.62 -4.63 -5.18
CA ILE A 55 9.64 -3.82 -5.85
C ILE A 55 9.00 -3.19 -7.08
N HIS A 56 9.19 -1.88 -7.25
CA HIS A 56 8.83 -1.12 -8.45
C HIS A 56 10.10 -0.82 -9.25
N TYR A 57 10.20 -1.41 -10.44
CA TYR A 57 11.39 -1.31 -11.28
C TYR A 57 11.35 -0.06 -12.15
N ASN A 58 12.46 0.67 -12.17
CA ASN A 58 12.62 1.84 -13.05
C ASN A 58 12.69 1.48 -14.54
N GLN A 59 13.03 0.22 -14.85
CA GLN A 59 13.07 -0.30 -16.22
C GLN A 59 12.35 -1.66 -16.26
N PRO A 60 11.29 -1.82 -17.07
CA PRO A 60 10.57 -3.08 -17.17
C PRO A 60 11.47 -4.17 -17.79
N GLY A 61 11.30 -5.41 -17.35
CA GLY A 61 11.87 -6.60 -17.99
C GLY A 61 13.05 -7.27 -17.28
N THR A 62 13.58 -6.71 -16.19
CA THR A 62 14.61 -7.39 -15.38
C THR A 62 14.09 -7.61 -13.95
N VAL A 63 13.12 -8.51 -13.81
CA VAL A 63 12.59 -8.86 -12.49
C VAL A 63 13.59 -9.72 -11.74
N SER A 64 13.88 -9.35 -10.49
CA SER A 64 14.80 -10.09 -9.62
C SER A 64 14.32 -11.53 -9.42
N PRO A 65 15.22 -12.53 -9.41
CA PRO A 65 14.87 -13.91 -9.08
C PRO A 65 14.17 -13.99 -7.72
N GLY A 66 13.18 -14.89 -7.60
CA GLY A 66 12.42 -15.09 -6.37
C GLY A 66 11.12 -14.28 -6.26
N ALA A 67 10.75 -13.52 -7.30
CA ALA A 67 9.42 -12.92 -7.39
C ALA A 67 8.34 -14.01 -7.40
N ILE A 68 7.34 -13.87 -6.54
CA ILE A 68 6.18 -14.77 -6.49
C ILE A 68 5.09 -14.34 -7.47
N LEU A 69 5.06 -13.06 -7.85
CA LEU A 69 4.13 -12.50 -8.83
C LEU A 69 4.78 -11.32 -9.55
N GLN A 70 4.60 -11.27 -10.88
CA GLN A 70 4.98 -10.12 -11.70
C GLN A 70 3.74 -9.37 -12.13
N LEU A 71 3.78 -8.04 -12.04
CA LEU A 71 2.67 -7.14 -12.34
C LEU A 71 3.10 -6.16 -13.44
N ASN A 72 2.14 -5.78 -14.28
CA ASN A 72 2.33 -4.79 -15.34
C ASN A 72 3.59 -5.05 -16.18
N GLU A 73 3.68 -6.25 -16.77
CA GLU A 73 4.80 -6.66 -17.65
C GLU A 73 6.18 -6.57 -16.96
N GLY A 74 6.21 -6.78 -15.64
CA GLY A 74 7.44 -6.75 -14.85
C GLY A 74 7.87 -5.34 -14.41
N ALA A 75 7.01 -4.34 -14.55
CA ALA A 75 7.23 -3.01 -13.95
C ALA A 75 7.18 -3.06 -12.41
N SER A 76 6.42 -4.00 -11.85
CA SER A 76 6.44 -4.29 -10.41
C SER A 76 6.45 -5.78 -10.15
N ALA A 77 7.04 -6.22 -9.05
CA ALA A 77 7.00 -7.61 -8.63
C ALA A 77 6.82 -7.76 -7.12
N ILE A 78 6.15 -8.83 -6.71
CA ILE A 78 5.91 -9.17 -5.30
C ILE A 78 6.87 -10.26 -4.86
N PHE A 79 7.34 -10.14 -3.63
CA PHE A 79 8.24 -11.08 -2.96
C PHE A 79 7.70 -11.42 -1.58
N SER A 80 8.02 -12.62 -1.08
CA SER A 80 7.76 -13.02 0.30
C SER A 80 8.90 -12.59 1.22
N GLY A 81 8.59 -12.28 2.48
CA GLY A 81 9.54 -11.92 3.52
C GLY A 81 9.69 -10.41 3.69
N GLU A 82 10.90 -10.00 4.07
CA GLU A 82 11.27 -8.60 4.29
C GLU A 82 12.17 -8.09 3.15
N PRO A 83 12.11 -6.79 2.83
CA PRO A 83 13.00 -6.21 1.83
C PRO A 83 14.47 -6.31 2.23
N ASN A 84 15.34 -6.49 1.23
CA ASN A 84 16.78 -6.35 1.43
C ASN A 84 17.12 -4.86 1.56
N GLN A 85 17.85 -4.47 2.61
CA GLN A 85 18.28 -3.08 2.85
C GLN A 85 19.16 -2.50 1.73
N SER A 86 19.76 -3.36 0.90
CA SER A 86 20.56 -2.95 -0.27
C SER A 86 19.75 -2.77 -1.56
N GLU A 87 18.43 -3.01 -1.53
CA GLU A 87 17.55 -2.75 -2.67
C GLU A 87 17.53 -1.26 -3.00
N LYS A 88 17.71 -0.93 -4.29
CA LYS A 88 17.81 0.45 -4.78
C LYS A 88 16.55 0.90 -5.51
N ASN A 89 15.71 -0.04 -5.93
CA ASN A 89 14.42 0.23 -6.51
C ASN A 89 13.43 0.68 -5.43
N THR A 90 12.33 1.28 -5.86
CA THR A 90 11.28 1.72 -4.93
C THR A 90 10.60 0.52 -4.32
N LEU A 91 10.50 0.52 -2.99
CA LEU A 91 9.84 -0.51 -2.20
C LEU A 91 8.48 -0.02 -1.70
N SER A 92 7.49 -0.90 -1.71
CA SER A 92 6.19 -0.64 -1.10
C SER A 92 5.66 -1.90 -0.39
N PRO A 93 4.77 -1.74 0.59
CA PRO A 93 4.06 -2.89 1.12
C PRO A 93 3.10 -3.45 0.08
N VAL A 94 2.66 -4.67 0.35
CA VAL A 94 1.59 -5.35 -0.38
C VAL A 94 0.31 -5.28 0.45
N TYR A 95 -0.81 -5.13 -0.22
CA TYR A 95 -2.14 -5.15 0.37
C TYR A 95 -2.98 -6.31 -0.16
N THR A 96 -4.10 -6.58 0.49
CA THR A 96 -5.14 -7.51 0.01
C THR A 96 -6.49 -6.79 -0.07
N LEU A 97 -7.21 -7.05 -1.16
CA LEU A 97 -8.58 -6.59 -1.37
C LEU A 97 -9.53 -7.45 -0.51
N GLU A 98 -10.03 -6.94 0.62
CA GLU A 98 -10.74 -7.74 1.63
C GLU A 98 -9.88 -8.88 2.24
N SER A 99 -10.30 -9.41 3.39
CA SER A 99 -9.56 -10.48 4.08
C SER A 99 -9.47 -11.74 3.20
N ASN A 100 -8.28 -12.08 2.72
CA ASN A 100 -7.96 -13.19 1.79
C ASN A 100 -8.17 -12.91 0.28
N GLY A 101 -8.28 -11.65 -0.15
CA GLY A 101 -8.33 -11.34 -1.57
C GLY A 101 -6.97 -11.38 -2.28
N SER A 102 -6.99 -10.95 -3.55
CA SER A 102 -5.80 -10.87 -4.39
C SER A 102 -4.77 -9.89 -3.82
N LEU A 103 -3.49 -10.21 -4.01
CA LEU A 103 -2.39 -9.30 -3.66
C LEU A 103 -2.44 -8.07 -4.56
N ALA A 104 -2.35 -6.90 -3.93
CA ALA A 104 -2.50 -5.60 -4.54
C ALA A 104 -1.32 -4.69 -4.17
N VAL A 105 -0.74 -4.03 -5.17
CA VAL A 105 0.44 -3.16 -5.01
C VAL A 105 0.06 -1.73 -5.37
N PRO A 106 0.22 -0.75 -4.47
CA PRO A 106 -0.02 0.65 -4.79
C PRO A 106 1.06 1.18 -5.72
N THR A 107 0.68 1.89 -6.79
CA THR A 107 1.65 2.47 -7.74
C THR A 107 2.04 3.91 -7.43
N GLY A 108 1.26 4.57 -6.59
CA GLY A 108 1.36 6.01 -6.36
C GLY A 108 0.64 6.87 -7.41
N LEU A 109 0.07 6.26 -8.47
CA LEU A 109 -0.83 6.97 -9.38
C LEU A 109 -2.24 7.06 -8.79
N VAL A 110 -2.85 8.23 -8.91
CA VAL A 110 -4.20 8.50 -8.41
C VAL A 110 -5.06 9.00 -9.57
N PHE A 111 -6.16 8.29 -9.85
CA PHE A 111 -7.17 8.75 -10.78
C PHE A 111 -8.06 9.79 -10.11
N ILE A 112 -8.31 10.91 -10.78
CA ILE A 112 -9.28 11.91 -10.36
C ILE A 112 -10.33 12.12 -11.45
N ARG A 113 -11.59 12.30 -11.05
CA ARG A 113 -12.67 12.76 -11.93
C ARG A 113 -13.42 13.91 -11.27
N PHE A 114 -13.55 15.00 -12.01
CA PHE A 114 -14.42 16.12 -11.68
C PHE A 114 -15.81 15.95 -12.33
N ALA A 115 -16.77 16.73 -11.84
CA ALA A 115 -18.09 16.83 -12.43
C ALA A 115 -18.04 17.22 -13.91
N GLY A 116 -19.06 16.78 -14.66
CA GLY A 116 -19.19 17.07 -16.08
C GLY A 116 -19.07 18.58 -16.38
N GLY A 117 -18.26 18.91 -17.40
CA GLY A 117 -18.02 20.30 -17.83
C GLY A 117 -16.84 20.99 -17.14
N ILE A 118 -16.23 20.39 -16.13
CA ILE A 118 -15.02 20.92 -15.47
C ILE A 118 -13.80 20.27 -16.10
N ASN A 119 -12.90 21.07 -16.66
CA ASN A 119 -11.65 20.58 -17.22
C ASN A 119 -10.59 20.42 -16.11
N VAL A 120 -9.93 19.27 -16.03
CA VAL A 120 -8.83 19.02 -15.07
C VAL A 120 -7.74 20.09 -15.17
N GLU A 121 -7.42 20.53 -16.38
CA GLU A 121 -6.37 21.53 -16.61
C GLU A 121 -6.69 22.86 -15.92
N SER A 122 -7.97 23.23 -15.83
CA SER A 122 -8.40 24.43 -15.08
C SER A 122 -8.25 24.30 -13.56
N GLN A 123 -8.10 23.07 -13.05
CA GLN A 123 -7.95 22.76 -11.63
C GLN A 123 -6.49 22.50 -11.23
N ARG A 124 -5.54 22.69 -12.15
CA ARG A 124 -4.12 22.34 -11.95
C ARG A 124 -3.50 23.00 -10.72
N GLU A 125 -3.79 24.28 -10.46
CA GLU A 125 -3.27 24.97 -9.28
C GLU A 125 -3.82 24.38 -7.98
N THR A 126 -5.11 24.04 -7.96
CA THR A 126 -5.75 23.41 -6.80
C THR A 126 -5.22 21.99 -6.56
N ILE A 127 -5.02 21.22 -7.62
CA ILE A 127 -4.39 19.88 -7.57
C ILE A 127 -2.95 19.99 -7.03
N ASN A 128 -2.18 20.98 -7.52
CA ASN A 128 -0.83 21.27 -7.04
C ASN A 128 -0.81 21.66 -5.56
N GLY A 129 -1.79 22.45 -5.12
CA GLY A 129 -1.98 22.81 -3.71
C GLY A 129 -2.32 21.61 -2.82
N ALA A 130 -2.96 20.58 -3.36
CA ALA A 130 -3.22 19.31 -2.68
C ALA A 130 -2.01 18.35 -2.66
N GLY A 131 -0.87 18.76 -3.24
CA GLY A 131 0.37 17.96 -3.24
C GLY A 131 0.54 17.03 -4.44
N TYR A 132 -0.30 17.16 -5.47
CA TYR A 132 -0.27 16.31 -6.67
C TYR A 132 0.08 17.11 -7.92
N GLU A 133 0.49 16.42 -8.97
CA GLU A 133 0.56 16.98 -10.30
C GLU A 133 -0.13 16.09 -11.31
N VAL A 134 -0.62 16.68 -12.39
CA VAL A 134 -1.26 15.96 -13.49
C VAL A 134 -0.18 15.24 -14.30
N GLU A 135 -0.15 13.91 -14.17
CA GLU A 135 0.73 13.02 -14.94
C GLU A 135 0.18 12.84 -16.36
N GLN A 136 -1.12 12.57 -16.48
CA GLN A 136 -1.75 12.34 -17.77
C GLN A 136 -3.22 12.77 -17.78
N SER A 137 -3.54 13.73 -18.66
CA SER A 137 -4.93 14.10 -18.97
C SER A 137 -5.51 13.15 -20.02
N LEU A 138 -6.79 12.79 -19.87
CA LEU A 138 -7.46 11.87 -20.78
C LEU A 138 -8.17 12.64 -21.90
N ALA A 139 -7.68 12.56 -23.14
CA ALA A 139 -8.22 13.32 -24.27
C ALA A 139 -9.73 13.08 -24.52
N TYR A 140 -10.21 11.87 -24.24
CA TYR A 140 -11.62 11.50 -24.36
C TYR A 140 -12.48 11.86 -23.14
N ALA A 141 -11.85 12.27 -22.03
CA ALA A 141 -12.50 12.60 -20.77
C ALA A 141 -11.77 13.79 -20.11
N PRO A 142 -11.98 15.03 -20.60
CA PRO A 142 -11.23 16.21 -20.14
C PRO A 142 -11.46 16.58 -18.66
N ASN A 143 -12.48 16.00 -18.04
CA ASN A 143 -12.78 16.11 -16.62
C ASN A 143 -12.07 15.04 -15.75
N ALA A 144 -11.21 14.21 -16.34
CA ALA A 144 -10.49 13.16 -15.64
C ALA A 144 -9.01 13.09 -16.03
N ALA A 145 -8.20 12.66 -15.07
CA ALA A 145 -6.76 12.53 -15.26
C ALA A 145 -6.14 11.51 -14.30
N TRP A 146 -4.95 11.04 -14.66
CA TRP A 146 -4.01 10.43 -13.74
C TRP A 146 -3.12 11.50 -13.11
N LEU A 147 -3.01 11.42 -11.80
CA LEU A 147 -2.17 12.26 -10.97
C LEU A 147 -1.03 11.44 -10.38
N ARG A 148 0.04 12.13 -10.01
CA ARG A 148 1.10 11.59 -9.15
C ARG A 148 1.41 12.55 -8.01
N PRO A 149 1.91 12.06 -6.86
CA PRO A 149 2.37 12.94 -5.78
C PRO A 149 3.59 13.73 -6.26
N ARG A 150 3.66 15.01 -5.91
CA ARG A 150 4.80 15.88 -6.28
C ARG A 150 6.11 15.47 -5.62
N SER A 151 6.05 14.74 -4.51
CA SER A 151 7.21 14.18 -3.83
C SER A 151 7.82 12.98 -4.56
N GLY A 152 7.06 12.34 -5.47
CA GLY A 152 7.42 11.07 -6.08
C GLY A 152 7.25 9.85 -5.17
N ASN A 153 6.81 10.02 -3.91
CA ASN A 153 6.67 8.92 -2.96
C ASN A 153 5.26 8.34 -2.96
N ILE A 154 5.16 7.01 -3.03
CA ILE A 154 3.86 6.30 -3.01
C ILE A 154 3.08 6.59 -1.73
N VAL A 155 3.77 6.72 -0.58
CA VAL A 155 3.12 6.97 0.71
C VAL A 155 2.35 8.29 0.73
N ASP A 156 2.90 9.32 0.08
CA ASP A 156 2.26 10.64 0.00
C ASP A 156 1.03 10.61 -0.92
N ALA A 157 1.06 9.76 -1.96
CA ALA A 157 -0.10 9.52 -2.82
C ALA A 157 -1.27 8.89 -2.05
N ILE A 158 -0.99 8.11 -1.01
CA ILE A 158 -2.01 7.48 -0.18
C ILE A 158 -2.52 8.47 0.86
N ALA A 159 -1.60 9.17 1.54
CA ALA A 159 -1.93 10.15 2.58
C ALA A 159 -2.73 11.35 2.04
N GLY A 160 -2.46 11.75 0.79
CA GLY A 160 -3.06 12.93 0.16
C GLY A 160 -4.46 12.72 -0.43
N ILE A 161 -5.03 11.51 -0.41
CA ILE A 161 -6.31 11.19 -1.08
C ILE A 161 -7.44 12.07 -0.54
N SER A 162 -7.49 12.26 0.79
CA SER A 162 -8.55 13.06 1.43
C SER A 162 -8.54 14.53 0.99
N GLN A 163 -7.37 15.09 0.72
CA GLN A 163 -7.19 16.46 0.24
C GLN A 163 -7.70 16.60 -1.19
N LEU A 164 -7.48 15.59 -2.05
CA LEU A 164 -8.07 15.57 -3.40
C LEU A 164 -9.59 15.44 -3.35
N GLN A 165 -10.13 14.59 -2.48
CA GLN A 165 -11.58 14.42 -2.30
C GLN A 165 -12.26 15.70 -1.80
N ALA A 166 -11.53 16.56 -1.07
CA ALA A 166 -12.04 17.83 -0.56
C ALA A 166 -12.07 18.95 -1.63
N ILE A 167 -11.49 18.74 -2.81
CA ILE A 167 -11.54 19.74 -3.88
C ILE A 167 -12.99 19.86 -4.40
N PRO A 168 -13.52 21.09 -4.57
CA PRO A 168 -14.86 21.29 -5.09
C PRO A 168 -15.11 20.58 -6.42
N ASN A 169 -16.27 19.95 -6.53
CA ASN A 169 -16.75 19.23 -7.72
C ASN A 169 -15.93 17.98 -8.10
N VAL A 170 -15.08 17.47 -7.22
CA VAL A 170 -14.51 16.13 -7.39
C VAL A 170 -15.61 15.09 -7.16
N GLU A 171 -15.81 14.22 -8.13
CA GLU A 171 -16.76 13.11 -8.06
C GLU A 171 -16.11 11.79 -7.65
N ASN A 172 -14.84 11.59 -8.03
CA ASN A 172 -14.14 10.33 -7.77
C ASN A 172 -12.64 10.56 -7.61
N VAL A 173 -12.05 9.90 -6.62
CA VAL A 173 -10.60 9.80 -6.42
C VAL A 173 -10.28 8.34 -6.15
N GLU A 174 -9.41 7.75 -6.96
CA GLU A 174 -9.08 6.32 -6.85
C GLU A 174 -7.57 6.10 -6.97
N LEU A 175 -6.97 5.50 -5.93
CA LEU A 175 -5.59 5.05 -5.99
C LEU A 175 -5.47 3.84 -6.92
N GLN A 176 -4.52 3.87 -7.83
CA GLN A 176 -4.23 2.72 -8.68
C GLN A 176 -3.55 1.62 -7.87
N MET A 177 -4.19 0.45 -7.90
CA MET A 177 -3.69 -0.78 -7.30
C MET A 177 -3.42 -1.80 -8.42
N LEU A 178 -2.17 -2.26 -8.55
CA LEU A 178 -1.85 -3.36 -9.44
C LEU A 178 -2.16 -4.68 -8.75
N MET A 179 -2.92 -5.52 -9.45
CA MET A 179 -3.28 -6.86 -9.01
C MET A 179 -3.05 -7.82 -10.17
N GLU A 180 -2.91 -9.12 -9.87
CA GLU A 180 -2.94 -10.13 -10.92
C GLU A 180 -4.25 -9.99 -11.71
N ARG A 181 -4.17 -10.05 -13.04
CA ARG A 181 -5.37 -10.07 -13.86
C ARG A 181 -6.07 -11.40 -13.62
N GLY A 182 -7.04 -11.41 -12.72
CA GLY A 182 -8.01 -12.51 -12.65
C GLY A 182 -8.71 -12.61 -14.00
N LEU A 183 -8.68 -13.80 -14.62
CA LEU A 183 -9.58 -14.12 -15.72
C LEU A 183 -11.01 -13.87 -15.21
N ARG A 184 -11.65 -12.80 -15.67
CA ARG A 184 -13.11 -12.69 -15.61
C ARG A 184 -13.66 -13.81 -16.49
N LEU A 185 -13.91 -14.97 -15.89
CA LEU A 185 -14.89 -15.90 -16.44
C LEU A 185 -16.21 -15.15 -16.41
N GLY A 186 -16.61 -14.61 -17.56
CA GLY A 186 -17.88 -13.94 -17.72
C GLY A 186 -19.00 -14.80 -17.15
N ARG A 187 -19.77 -14.22 -16.23
CA ARG A 187 -21.11 -14.68 -15.89
C ARG A 187 -22.07 -13.56 -16.24
#